data_AF-A0A8J2PJX7-F1
#
_entry.id   AF-A0A8J2PJX7-F1
#
_cell.length_a   1.000
_cell.length_b   1.000
_cell.length_c   1.000
_cell.angle_alpha   90.00
_cell.angle_beta   90.00
_cell.angle_gamma   90.00
#
_symmetry.space_group_name_H-M   'P 1'
#
loop_
_entity.id
_entity.type
_entity.pdbx_description
1 polymer ?
#
loop_
_entity_poly.entity_id
_entity_poly.type
_entity_poly.pdbx_seq_one_letter_code
_entity_poly.pdbx_strand_id
1 'polypeptide(L)'
;MTDPKLSLRGHKGYLTRIRNFIVAITPETATRSNHVTYFKNIADTKAKIDVVVQDLYERCADEAEADAVTKETDPIFDEICKLQEILDTWNEEIIKKESTTTTAGPSPANTATPQAQAIQKPKLPQLSLPKFSGRYDEWLPFKDRFSQAID
;
A
#
# COMPACT_ATOMS: atom_id res chain seq x y z
N MET A 1 -13.26 35.23 14.16
CA MET A 1 -11.92 35.08 14.77
C MET A 1 -11.67 33.58 14.83
N THR A 2 -11.05 33.00 13.81
CA THR A 2 -10.91 31.54 13.68
C THR A 2 -9.91 31.03 14.72
N ASP A 3 -10.37 30.11 15.58
CA ASP A 3 -9.56 29.47 16.62
C ASP A 3 -8.35 28.76 15.97
N PRO A 4 -7.09 29.09 16.35
CA PRO A 4 -5.90 28.52 15.71
C PRO A 4 -5.74 27.01 15.94
N LYS A 5 -6.55 26.41 16.83
CA LYS A 5 -6.55 24.96 17.13
C LYS A 5 -7.37 24.12 16.15
N LEU A 6 -8.28 24.72 15.38
CA LEU A 6 -9.12 24.04 14.40
C LEU A 6 -8.86 24.57 13.00
N SER A 7 -7.74 24.14 12.42
CA SER A 7 -7.38 24.55 11.07
C SER A 7 -7.24 23.34 10.15
N LEU A 8 -8.15 23.25 9.18
CA LEU A 8 -8.03 22.31 8.06
C LEU A 8 -6.82 22.64 7.16
N ARG A 9 -6.25 23.85 7.26
CA ARG A 9 -5.17 24.32 6.38
C ARG A 9 -3.93 23.43 6.42
N GLY A 10 -3.54 22.96 7.60
CA GLY A 10 -2.40 22.06 7.76
C GLY A 10 -2.64 20.70 7.10
N HIS A 11 -3.85 20.16 7.28
CA HIS A 11 -4.26 18.88 6.71
C HIS A 11 -4.39 18.95 5.19
N LYS A 12 -4.97 20.03 4.65
CA LYS A 12 -5.01 20.31 3.20
C LYS A 12 -3.59 20.30 2.60
N GLY A 13 -2.66 21.03 3.22
CA GLY A 13 -1.27 21.06 2.76
C GLY A 13 -0.57 19.70 2.83
N TYR A 14 -0.89 18.88 3.84
CA TYR A 14 -0.36 17.52 3.95
C TYR A 14 -0.92 16.59 2.87
N LEU A 15 -2.23 16.64 2.61
CA LEU A 15 -2.88 15.90 1.52
C LEU A 15 -2.28 16.26 0.15
N THR A 16 -2.03 17.54 -0.12
CA THR A 16 -1.35 17.97 -1.35
C THR A 16 0.04 17.33 -1.49
N ARG A 17 0.80 17.21 -0.41
CA ARG A 17 2.11 16.54 -0.45
C ARG A 17 1.95 15.06 -0.75
N ILE A 18 1.02 14.37 -0.07
CA ILE A 18 0.72 12.95 -0.33
C ILE A 18 0.31 12.76 -1.79
N ARG A 19 -0.60 13.59 -2.32
CA ARG A 19 -0.99 13.58 -3.73
C ARG A 19 0.22 13.66 -4.64
N ASN A 20 1.11 14.62 -4.42
CA ASN A 20 2.28 14.79 -5.28
C ASN A 20 3.19 13.56 -5.24
N PHE A 21 3.35 12.92 -4.08
CA PHE A 21 4.09 11.67 -3.98
C PHE A 21 3.40 10.51 -4.71
N ILE A 22 2.09 10.37 -4.52
CA ILE A 22 1.31 9.31 -5.17
C ILE A 22 1.37 9.48 -6.69
N VAL A 23 1.11 10.68 -7.20
CA VAL A 23 1.14 10.97 -8.64
C VAL A 23 2.55 10.81 -9.24
N ALA A 24 3.61 11.06 -8.46
CA ALA A 24 4.98 10.86 -8.92
C ALA A 24 5.39 9.38 -9.03
N ILE A 25 4.69 8.48 -8.34
CA ILE A 25 4.92 7.04 -8.43
C ILE A 25 4.08 6.49 -9.59
N THR A 26 4.73 5.78 -10.50
CA THR A 26 4.02 5.07 -11.57
C THR A 26 3.54 3.71 -11.05
N PRO A 27 2.44 3.14 -11.60
CA PRO A 27 2.01 1.78 -11.25
C PRO A 27 3.10 0.72 -11.47
N GLU A 28 4.02 0.99 -12.40
CA GLU A 28 5.20 0.16 -12.71
C GLU A 28 6.24 0.17 -11.58
N THR A 29 6.40 1.29 -10.89
CA THR A 29 7.37 1.50 -9.80
C THR A 29 6.74 1.38 -8.41
N ALA A 30 5.41 1.30 -8.34
CA ALA A 30 4.66 1.09 -7.11
C ALA A 30 5.04 -0.26 -6.47
N THR A 31 5.42 -0.21 -5.19
CA THR A 31 5.66 -1.40 -4.38
C THR A 31 4.54 -1.60 -3.37
N ARG A 32 4.40 -2.82 -2.85
CA ARG A 32 3.47 -3.10 -1.75
C ARG A 32 3.75 -2.24 -0.51
N SER A 33 5.03 -1.94 -0.26
CA SER A 33 5.45 -1.04 0.82
C SER A 33 4.94 0.39 0.62
N ASN A 34 5.06 0.93 -0.60
CA ASN A 34 4.52 2.25 -0.96
C ASN A 34 3.01 2.28 -0.73
N HIS A 35 2.29 1.28 -1.25
CA HIS A 35 0.84 1.17 -1.09
C HIS A 35 0.42 1.22 0.38
N VAL A 36 0.96 0.33 1.21
CA VAL A 36 0.63 0.27 2.65
C VAL A 36 0.94 1.58 3.37
N THR A 37 2.08 2.20 3.05
CA THR A 37 2.51 3.45 3.68
C THR A 37 1.57 4.60 3.35
N TYR A 38 1.27 4.82 2.07
CA TYR A 38 0.42 5.93 1.66
C TYR A 38 -1.05 5.72 2.04
N PHE A 39 -1.53 4.49 1.98
CA PHE A 39 -2.88 4.15 2.44
C PHE A 39 -3.05 4.50 3.92
N LYS A 40 -2.10 4.09 4.76
CA LYS A 40 -2.09 4.43 6.19
C LYS A 40 -2.04 5.94 6.41
N ASN A 41 -1.16 6.65 5.71
CA ASN A 41 -1.03 8.11 5.87
C ASN A 41 -2.31 8.86 5.49
N ILE A 42 -3.01 8.41 4.44
CA ILE A 42 -4.31 8.98 4.05
C ILE A 42 -5.36 8.67 5.12
N ALA A 43 -5.45 7.44 5.59
CA ALA A 43 -6.40 7.04 6.65
C ALA A 43 -6.18 7.85 7.95
N ASP A 44 -4.93 7.99 8.39
CA ASP A 44 -4.57 8.78 9.56
C ASP A 44 -4.91 10.27 9.38
N THR A 45 -4.77 10.80 8.16
CA THR A 45 -5.11 12.19 7.83
C THR A 45 -6.62 12.39 7.81
N LYS A 46 -7.36 11.44 7.22
CA LYS A 46 -8.82 11.45 7.21
C LYS A 46 -9.36 11.46 8.63
N ALA A 47 -8.88 10.58 9.52
CA ALA A 47 -9.33 10.54 10.91
C ALA A 47 -9.12 11.88 11.65
N LYS A 48 -8.00 12.56 11.40
CA LYS A 48 -7.74 13.89 11.98
C LYS A 48 -8.67 14.96 11.40
N ILE A 49 -8.95 14.91 10.10
CA ILE A 49 -9.91 15.81 9.46
C ILE A 49 -11.30 15.56 10.01
N ASP A 50 -11.75 14.31 10.13
CA ASP A 50 -13.06 13.94 10.67
C ASP A 50 -13.27 14.55 12.08
N VAL A 51 -12.25 14.50 12.95
CA VAL A 51 -12.30 15.14 14.29
C VAL A 51 -12.46 16.66 14.19
N VAL A 52 -11.71 17.32 13.30
CA VAL A 52 -11.80 18.78 13.11
C VAL A 52 -13.17 19.16 12.54
N VAL A 53 -13.68 18.41 11.56
CA VAL A 53 -14.98 18.65 10.93
C VAL A 53 -16.11 18.46 11.93
N GLN A 54 -16.04 17.42 12.76
CA GLN A 54 -17.02 17.18 13.82
C GLN A 54 -17.10 18.36 14.80
N ASP A 55 -15.96 18.85 15.32
CA ASP A 55 -15.94 19.99 16.25
C ASP A 55 -16.39 21.31 15.56
N LEU A 56 -16.14 21.46 14.25
CA LEU A 56 -16.70 22.59 13.49
C LEU A 56 -18.23 22.52 13.40
N TYR A 57 -18.82 21.34 13.13
CA TYR A 57 -20.26 21.16 13.12
C TYR A 57 -20.90 21.37 14.50
N GLU A 58 -20.25 20.90 15.56
CA GLU A 58 -20.73 21.09 16.94
C GLU A 58 -20.77 22.57 17.37
N ARG A 59 -19.99 23.43 16.71
CA ARG A 59 -19.95 24.88 16.96
C ARG A 59 -20.88 25.70 16.07
N CYS A 60 -21.46 25.10 15.04
CA CYS A 60 -22.37 25.81 14.15
C CYS A 60 -23.61 26.26 14.92
N ALA A 61 -23.91 27.56 14.85
CA ALA A 61 -25.10 28.12 15.47
C ALA A 61 -26.35 27.94 14.60
N ASP A 62 -26.17 27.82 13.28
CA ASP A 62 -27.25 27.71 12.30
C ASP A 62 -26.86 26.86 11.08
N GLU A 63 -27.84 26.65 10.20
CA GLU A 63 -27.71 25.88 8.96
C GLU A 63 -26.77 26.55 7.95
N ALA A 64 -26.67 27.88 7.95
CA ALA A 64 -25.80 28.59 7.01
C ALA A 64 -24.31 28.39 7.36
N GLU A 65 -23.97 28.33 8.65
CA GLU A 65 -22.64 27.96 9.13
C GLU A 65 -22.31 26.49 8.81
N ALA A 66 -23.26 25.58 9.03
CA ALA A 66 -23.09 24.16 8.69
C ALA A 66 -22.87 23.94 7.18
N ASP A 67 -23.59 24.68 6.33
CA ASP A 67 -23.40 24.71 4.88
C ASP A 67 -22.01 25.23 4.49
N ALA A 68 -21.49 26.22 5.22
CA ALA A 68 -20.15 26.76 4.97
C ALA A 68 -19.07 25.72 5.32
N VAL A 69 -19.24 24.98 6.42
CA VAL A 69 -18.37 23.86 6.79
C VAL A 69 -18.41 22.80 5.69
N THR A 70 -19.61 22.37 5.27
CA THR A 70 -19.80 21.39 4.20
C THR A 70 -19.05 21.79 2.93
N LYS A 71 -19.26 23.03 2.44
CA LYS A 71 -18.59 23.57 1.24
C LYS A 71 -17.07 23.61 1.37
N GLU A 72 -16.54 23.82 2.57
CA GLU A 72 -15.09 23.78 2.80
C GLU A 72 -14.55 22.34 2.83
N THR A 73 -15.32 21.38 3.34
CA THR A 73 -14.87 20.01 3.63
C THR A 73 -15.07 19.04 2.48
N ASP A 74 -16.15 19.16 1.71
CA ASP A 74 -16.46 18.32 0.55
C ASP A 74 -15.27 18.15 -0.40
N PRO A 75 -14.60 19.21 -0.88
CA PRO A 75 -13.47 19.04 -1.80
C PRO A 75 -12.28 18.30 -1.15
N ILE A 76 -12.16 18.33 0.18
CA ILE A 76 -11.11 17.59 0.90
C ILE A 76 -11.45 16.10 0.90
N PHE A 77 -12.70 15.75 1.18
CA PHE A 77 -13.15 14.36 1.17
C PHE A 77 -13.12 13.76 -0.25
N ASP A 78 -13.53 14.53 -1.25
CA ASP A 78 -13.39 14.14 -2.67
C ASP A 78 -11.94 13.82 -3.03
N GLU A 79 -10.99 14.64 -2.56
CA GLU A 79 -9.57 14.41 -2.79
C GLU A 79 -9.07 13.14 -2.09
N ILE A 80 -9.50 12.90 -0.85
CA ILE A 80 -9.17 11.67 -0.11
C ILE A 80 -9.67 10.44 -0.88
N CYS A 81 -10.92 10.45 -1.34
CA CYS A 81 -11.50 9.35 -2.11
C CYS A 81 -10.69 9.08 -3.39
N LYS A 82 -10.35 10.13 -4.15
CA LYS A 82 -9.53 9.98 -5.37
C LYS A 82 -8.16 9.36 -5.10
N LEU A 83 -7.51 9.77 -4.00
CA LEU A 83 -6.21 9.19 -3.64
C LEU A 83 -6.33 7.72 -3.22
N GLN A 84 -7.41 7.34 -2.53
CA GLN A 84 -7.68 5.95 -2.17
C GLN A 84 -7.93 5.10 -3.42
N GLU A 85 -8.72 5.57 -4.37
CA GLU A 85 -8.96 4.87 -5.64
C GLU A 85 -7.67 4.59 -6.43
N ILE A 86 -6.75 5.56 -6.47
CA ILE A 86 -5.43 5.36 -7.12
C ILE A 86 -4.64 4.25 -6.41
N LEU A 87 -4.64 4.25 -5.07
CA LEU A 87 -3.94 3.24 -4.30
C LEU A 87 -4.56 1.84 -4.45
N ASP A 88 -5.89 1.75 -4.49
CA ASP A 88 -6.60 0.48 -4.73
C ASP A 88 -6.25 -0.08 -6.12
N THR A 89 -6.20 0.78 -7.13
CA THR A 89 -5.77 0.40 -8.49
C THR A 89 -4.34 -0.15 -8.48
N TRP A 90 -3.42 0.48 -7.75
CA TRP A 90 -2.06 -0.04 -7.62
C TRP A 90 -2.01 -1.38 -6.90
N ASN A 91 -2.82 -1.57 -5.86
CA ASN A 91 -2.87 -2.82 -5.13
C ASN A 91 -3.34 -3.97 -6.04
N GLU A 92 -4.35 -3.74 -6.87
CA GLU A 92 -4.80 -4.72 -7.88
C GLU A 92 -3.68 -5.07 -8.87
N GLU A 93 -2.93 -4.08 -9.36
CA GLU A 93 -1.81 -4.33 -10.27
C GLU A 93 -0.66 -5.09 -9.60
N ILE A 94 -0.34 -4.76 -8.35
CA ILE A 94 0.69 -5.47 -7.55
C ILE A 94 0.30 -6.94 -7.39
N ILE A 95 -0.95 -7.21 -7.01
CA ILE A 95 -1.47 -8.58 -6.85
C ILE A 95 -1.43 -9.35 -8.17
N LYS A 96 -1.79 -8.69 -9.29
CA LYS A 96 -1.73 -9.30 -10.63
C LYS A 96 -0.29 -9.66 -11.02
N LYS A 97 0.67 -8.78 -10.77
CA LYS A 97 2.10 -9.03 -11.03
C LYS A 97 2.61 -10.24 -10.23
N GLU A 98 2.33 -10.29 -8.92
CA GLU A 98 2.71 -11.40 -8.03
C GLU A 98 2.11 -12.74 -8.49
N SER A 99 0.85 -12.72 -8.95
CA SER A 99 0.14 -13.93 -9.43
C SER A 99 0.72 -14.47 -10.74
N THR A 100 1.19 -13.60 -11.63
CA THR A 100 1.71 -14.00 -12.95
C THR A 100 3.11 -14.63 -12.85
N THR A 101 3.89 -14.26 -11.83
CA THR A 101 5.24 -14.81 -11.60
C THR A 101 5.24 -16.23 -11.01
N THR A 102 4.10 -16.73 -10.51
CA THR A 102 4.01 -18.03 -9.81
C THR A 102 3.71 -19.22 -10.74
N THR A 103 3.75 -19.03 -12.07
CA THR A 103 3.61 -20.14 -13.04
C THR A 103 4.97 -20.66 -13.50
N ALA A 104 5.80 -21.13 -12.57
CA ALA A 104 6.91 -22.03 -12.91
C ALA A 104 6.32 -23.43 -13.11
N GLY A 105 5.89 -23.74 -14.34
CA GLY A 105 5.47 -25.07 -14.71
C GLY A 105 6.61 -26.10 -14.55
N PRO A 106 6.31 -27.35 -14.19
CA PRO A 106 7.32 -28.41 -14.17
C PRO A 106 7.77 -28.68 -15.60
N SER A 107 9.03 -28.36 -15.91
CA SER A 107 9.66 -28.68 -17.18
C SER A 107 9.97 -30.19 -17.25
N PRO A 108 9.44 -30.96 -18.22
CA PRO A 108 9.88 -32.33 -18.46
C PRO A 108 11.20 -32.34 -19.25
N ALA A 109 12.09 -33.26 -18.89
CA ALA A 109 13.46 -33.38 -19.35
C ALA A 109 13.64 -33.90 -20.79
N ASN A 110 14.89 -33.71 -21.27
CA ASN A 110 15.61 -34.32 -22.42
C ASN A 110 15.41 -33.63 -23.79
N THR A 111 16.44 -33.28 -24.56
CA THR A 111 17.49 -34.16 -25.13
C THR A 111 18.74 -33.36 -25.59
N ALA A 112 19.85 -34.06 -25.87
CA ALA A 112 21.26 -33.62 -25.89
C ALA A 112 21.81 -32.85 -27.12
N THR A 113 23.03 -32.27 -26.90
CA THR A 113 24.18 -31.91 -27.80
C THR A 113 24.50 -30.40 -27.99
N PRO A 114 25.75 -30.00 -28.35
CA PRO A 114 26.91 -29.91 -27.44
C PRO A 114 27.61 -28.52 -27.38
N GLN A 115 28.37 -28.32 -26.29
CA GLN A 115 29.46 -27.34 -26.11
C GLN A 115 29.23 -25.88 -26.56
N ALA A 116 28.65 -25.08 -25.65
CA ALA A 116 29.11 -23.71 -25.45
C ALA A 116 29.86 -23.67 -24.12
N GLN A 117 31.08 -23.12 -24.10
CA GLN A 117 31.87 -22.92 -22.89
C GLN A 117 31.09 -22.03 -21.90
N ALA A 118 30.35 -22.67 -21.01
CA ALA A 118 29.62 -21.99 -19.97
C ALA A 118 30.63 -21.48 -18.94
N ILE A 119 30.77 -20.17 -18.86
CA ILE A 119 31.39 -19.46 -17.74
C ILE A 119 30.81 -20.07 -16.47
N GLN A 120 31.61 -20.82 -15.72
CA GLN A 120 31.19 -21.44 -14.48
C GLN A 120 30.97 -20.34 -13.44
N LYS A 121 29.77 -19.77 -13.44
CA LYS A 121 29.29 -18.95 -12.33
C LYS A 121 29.35 -19.83 -11.07
N PRO A 122 29.90 -19.34 -9.95
CA PRO A 122 29.88 -20.09 -8.70
C PRO A 122 28.43 -20.45 -8.39
N LYS A 123 28.12 -21.74 -8.39
CA LYS A 123 26.78 -22.23 -8.03
C LYS A 123 26.64 -22.03 -6.53
N LEU A 124 25.78 -21.11 -6.14
CA LEU A 124 25.36 -20.99 -4.75
C LEU A 124 24.76 -22.34 -4.31
N PRO A 125 25.03 -22.79 -3.08
CA PRO A 125 24.37 -23.96 -2.53
C PRO A 125 22.85 -23.75 -2.61
N GLN A 126 22.15 -24.78 -3.08
CA GLN A 126 20.71 -24.72 -3.25
C GLN A 126 20.04 -24.70 -1.87
N LEU A 127 19.60 -23.52 -1.43
CA LEU A 127 18.88 -23.36 -0.17
C LEU A 127 17.45 -23.87 -0.37
N SER A 128 17.10 -24.96 0.30
CA SER A 128 15.74 -25.50 0.29
C SER A 128 14.95 -24.87 1.44
N LEU A 129 14.08 -23.91 1.11
CA LEU A 129 13.19 -23.33 2.10
C LEU A 129 12.09 -24.33 2.49
N PRO A 130 11.69 -24.39 3.77
CA PRO A 130 10.55 -25.19 4.19
C PRO A 130 9.29 -24.76 3.44
N LYS A 131 8.42 -25.72 3.11
CA LYS A 131 7.14 -25.46 2.42
C LYS A 131 6.02 -25.34 3.44
N PHE A 132 5.14 -24.36 3.26
CA PHE A 132 3.92 -24.20 4.05
C PHE A 132 2.71 -24.65 3.24
N SER A 133 1.87 -25.50 3.81
CA SER A 133 0.67 -26.04 3.15
C SER A 133 -0.52 -25.07 3.18
N GLY A 134 -0.45 -23.99 3.97
CA GLY A 134 -1.56 -23.09 4.22
C GLY A 134 -2.49 -23.53 5.36
N ARG A 135 -2.25 -24.70 5.98
CA ARG A 135 -3.03 -25.16 7.14
C ARG A 135 -2.63 -24.42 8.41
N TYR A 136 -3.63 -23.94 9.16
CA TYR A 136 -3.41 -23.18 10.39
C TYR A 136 -2.63 -23.98 11.44
N ASP A 137 -2.92 -25.27 11.59
CA ASP A 137 -2.28 -26.15 12.57
C ASP A 137 -0.78 -26.34 12.32
N GLU A 138 -0.32 -26.08 11.08
CA GLU A 138 1.08 -26.22 10.67
C GLU A 138 1.85 -24.91 10.74
N TRP A 139 1.20 -23.80 11.13
CA TRP A 139 1.81 -22.47 11.12
C TRP A 139 2.98 -22.33 12.09
N LEU A 140 2.81 -22.76 13.34
CA LEU A 140 3.85 -22.64 14.37
C LEU A 140 5.10 -23.48 14.00
N PRO A 141 4.98 -24.77 13.63
CA PRO A 141 6.12 -25.56 13.17
C PRO A 141 6.79 -25.02 11.91
N PHE A 142 6.02 -24.47 10.97
CA PHE A 142 6.56 -23.86 9.76
C PHE A 142 7.37 -22.61 10.08
N LYS A 143 6.83 -21.71 10.92
CA LYS A 143 7.50 -20.46 11.31
C LYS A 143 8.87 -20.72 11.93
N ASP A 144 8.95 -21.67 12.87
CA ASP A 144 10.21 -22.01 13.54
C ASP A 144 11.25 -22.57 12.56
N ARG A 145 10.83 -23.46 11.65
CA ARG A 145 11.71 -24.01 10.60
C ARG A 145 12.15 -22.95 9.60
N PHE A 146 11.28 -22.01 9.26
CA PHE A 146 11.60 -20.92 8.34
C PHE A 146 12.61 -19.96 8.96
N SER A 147 12.43 -19.57 10.23
CA SER A 147 13.36 -18.72 10.96
C SER A 147 14.77 -19.33 11.04
N GLN A 148 14.89 -20.65 11.25
CA GLN A 148 16.19 -21.33 11.26
C GLN A 148 16.87 -21.41 9.89
N ALA A 149 16.12 -21.23 8.79
CA ALA A 149 16.67 -21.31 7.43
C ALA A 149 17.15 -19.95 6.90
N ILE A 150 16.86 -18.86 7.61
CA ILE A 150 17.16 -17.48 7.19
C ILE A 150 18.12 -16.73 8.12
N ASP A 151 18.47 -17.30 9.29
CA ASP A 151 19.58 -16.89 10.17
C ASP A 151 20.89 -17.59 9.76
#